data_AF-F9EDN5-F1
#
_entry.id   AF-F9EDN5-F1
#
_cell.length_a   1.000
_cell.length_b   1.000
_cell.length_c   1.000
_cell.angle_alpha   90.00
_cell.angle_beta   90.00
_cell.angle_gamma   90.00
#
_symmetry.space_group_name_H-M   'P 1'
#
loop_
_entity.id
_entity.type
_entity.pdbx_description
1 polymer ?
#
loop_
_entity_poly.entity_id
_entity_poly.type
_entity_poly.pdbx_seq_one_letter_code
_entity_poly.pdbx_strand_id
1 'polypeptide(L)'
;MTDAIVPIPDGEPTNRKLVAIQNIKGTAENSRTWLMEEWTTPSQSFPSPLDPQAETVSIDAGKTMEDLKTSLTDIWDSDAATDYQTQITSAIDSITTVLDTIIDDLTTAEDSQKEDPGIDAEPDTPEYDWKDESQW
;
A
#
# COMPACT_ATOMS: atom_id res chain seq x y z
N MET A 1 -4.70 -9.15 5.32
CA MET A 1 -5.23 -8.51 4.09
C MET A 1 -6.32 -9.40 3.53
N THR A 2 -7.57 -8.98 3.64
CA THR A 2 -8.68 -9.57 2.89
C THR A 2 -8.80 -8.79 1.59
N ASP A 3 -8.56 -9.46 0.46
CA ASP A 3 -8.81 -8.85 -0.85
C ASP A 3 -10.28 -8.47 -0.95
N ALA A 4 -10.56 -7.18 -1.06
CA ALA A 4 -11.90 -6.67 -1.33
C ALA A 4 -12.21 -6.90 -2.81
N ILE A 5 -12.48 -8.15 -3.17
CA ILE A 5 -12.95 -8.49 -4.52
C ILE A 5 -14.40 -8.04 -4.61
N VAL A 6 -14.69 -7.08 -5.49
CA VAL A 6 -16.05 -6.68 -5.82
C VAL A 6 -16.72 -7.86 -6.57
N PRO A 7 -17.82 -8.44 -6.06
CA PRO A 7 -18.51 -9.54 -6.72
C PRO A 7 -19.09 -9.07 -8.06
N ILE A 8 -18.94 -9.89 -9.11
CA ILE A 8 -19.61 -9.67 -10.40
C ILE A 8 -21.09 -10.07 -10.24
N PRO A 9 -22.06 -9.17 -10.43
CA PRO A 9 -23.47 -9.53 -10.42
C PRO A 9 -23.82 -10.34 -11.67
N ASP A 10 -24.52 -11.46 -11.46
CA ASP A 10 -24.93 -12.40 -12.51
C ASP A 10 -25.95 -11.74 -13.48
N GLY A 11 -25.68 -11.76 -14.79
CA GLY A 11 -26.67 -11.45 -15.83
C GLY A 11 -26.67 -10.05 -16.49
N GLU A 12 -25.77 -9.13 -16.13
CA GLU A 12 -25.53 -7.88 -16.87
C GLU A 12 -24.24 -7.99 -17.70
N PRO A 13 -24.12 -7.32 -18.88
CA PRO A 13 -22.83 -7.16 -19.54
C PRO A 13 -21.94 -6.31 -18.62
N THR A 14 -21.27 -6.99 -17.70
CA THR A 14 -20.46 -6.35 -16.68
C THR A 14 -19.27 -5.72 -17.38
N ASN A 15 -19.07 -4.41 -17.21
CA ASN A 15 -17.84 -3.76 -17.63
C ASN A 15 -16.69 -4.36 -16.80
N ARG A 16 -16.10 -5.46 -17.30
CA ARG A 16 -15.04 -6.21 -16.62
C ARG A 16 -13.79 -5.35 -16.38
N LYS A 17 -13.55 -4.35 -17.24
CA LYS A 17 -12.49 -3.35 -17.04
C LYS A 17 -12.76 -2.51 -15.80
N LEU A 18 -14.00 -2.04 -15.62
CA LEU A 18 -14.40 -1.28 -14.43
C LEU A 18 -14.23 -2.10 -13.14
N VAL A 19 -14.66 -3.37 -13.15
CA VAL A 19 -14.48 -4.27 -12.00
C VAL A 19 -12.98 -4.49 -11.69
N ALA A 20 -12.15 -4.69 -12.72
CA ALA A 20 -10.71 -4.83 -12.54
C ALA A 20 -10.08 -3.56 -11.93
N ILE A 21 -10.45 -2.37 -12.41
CA ILE A 21 -9.98 -1.09 -11.86
C ILE A 21 -10.36 -0.96 -10.39
N GLN A 22 -11.61 -1.26 -10.04
CA GLN A 22 -12.10 -1.17 -8.66
C GLN A 22 -11.38 -2.14 -7.72
N ASN A 23 -11.12 -3.37 -8.17
CA ASN A 23 -10.35 -4.35 -7.39
C ASN A 23 -8.91 -3.88 -7.13
N ILE A 24 -8.21 -3.39 -8.16
CA ILE A 24 -6.84 -2.89 -8.03
C ILE A 24 -6.80 -1.66 -7.11
N LYS A 25 -7.78 -0.76 -7.24
CA LYS A 25 -7.93 0.41 -6.37
C LYS A 25 -8.12 0.00 -4.91
N GLY A 26 -9.02 -0.93 -4.64
CA GLY A 26 -9.23 -1.46 -3.28
C GLY A 26 -7.96 -2.07 -2.68
N THR A 27 -7.15 -2.80 -3.47
CA THR A 27 -5.86 -3.32 -3.03
C THR A 27 -4.86 -2.18 -2.72
N ALA A 28 -4.82 -1.13 -3.53
CA ALA A 28 -3.96 0.03 -3.29
C ALA A 28 -4.37 0.80 -2.01
N GLU A 29 -5.66 1.04 -1.81
CA GLU A 29 -6.21 1.66 -0.60
C GLU A 29 -5.89 0.82 0.65
N ASN A 30 -6.11 -0.50 0.60
CA ASN A 30 -5.76 -1.40 1.70
C ASN A 30 -4.25 -1.39 2.00
N SER A 31 -3.41 -1.35 0.97
CA SER A 31 -1.95 -1.29 1.15
C SER A 31 -1.52 0.03 1.80
N ARG A 32 -2.14 1.14 1.41
CA ARG A 32 -1.91 2.46 1.98
C ARG A 32 -2.33 2.50 3.46
N THR A 33 -3.53 2.04 3.77
CA THR A 33 -4.03 1.97 5.16
C THR A 33 -3.12 1.08 6.01
N TRP A 34 -2.78 -0.12 5.51
CA TRP A 34 -1.87 -1.00 6.22
C TRP A 34 -0.53 -0.32 6.52
N LEU A 35 0.07 0.34 5.54
CA LEU A 35 1.37 0.98 5.71
C LEU A 35 1.34 2.14 6.73
N MET A 36 0.28 2.95 6.72
CA MET A 36 0.20 4.13 7.57
C MET A 36 -0.34 3.83 8.98
N GLU A 37 -1.23 2.87 9.12
CA GLU A 37 -2.02 2.67 10.34
C GLU A 37 -1.74 1.33 11.04
N GLU A 38 -1.42 0.26 10.29
CA GLU A 38 -1.30 -1.09 10.85
C GLU A 38 0.14 -1.59 10.93
N TRP A 39 1.04 -1.08 10.08
CA TRP A 39 2.43 -1.49 10.06
C TRP A 39 3.12 -1.05 11.35
N THR A 40 3.75 -2.03 12.00
CA THR A 40 4.44 -1.82 13.27
C THR A 40 5.83 -2.44 13.22
N THR A 41 6.77 -1.82 13.92
CA THR A 41 8.11 -2.40 14.10
C THR A 41 8.10 -3.43 15.23
N PRO A 42 8.87 -4.54 15.10
CA PRO A 42 9.12 -5.44 16.22
C PRO A 42 10.02 -4.78 17.26
N SER A 43 9.92 -5.21 18.52
CA SER A 43 10.84 -4.76 19.57
C SER A 43 12.25 -5.23 19.23
N GLN A 44 13.25 -4.39 19.51
CA GLN A 44 14.65 -4.76 19.40
C GLN A 44 15.37 -4.47 20.71
N SER A 45 16.27 -5.36 21.12
CA SER A 45 17.08 -5.17 22.32
C SER A 45 18.55 -5.29 21.95
N PHE A 46 19.36 -4.34 22.41
CA PHE A 46 20.79 -4.30 22.14
C PHE A 46 21.59 -4.22 23.45
N PRO A 47 22.81 -4.78 23.48
CA PRO A 47 23.74 -4.55 24.58
C PRO A 47 24.02 -3.04 24.72
N SER A 48 24.09 -2.54 25.95
CA SER A 48 24.43 -1.13 26.18
C SER A 48 25.83 -0.82 25.59
N PRO A 49 25.94 0.19 24.71
CA PRO A 49 27.22 0.57 24.10
C PRO A 49 28.17 1.28 25.09
N LEU A 50 27.63 1.75 26.22
CA LEU A 50 28.38 2.50 27.23
C LEU A 50 28.79 1.65 28.44
N ASP A 51 28.12 0.51 28.66
CA ASP A 51 28.46 -0.42 29.73
C ASP A 51 28.09 -1.88 29.34
N PRO A 52 29.08 -2.74 29.06
CA PRO A 52 28.85 -4.14 28.70
C PRO A 52 28.14 -4.98 29.78
N GLN A 53 28.05 -4.50 31.03
CA GLN A 53 27.36 -5.16 32.14
C GLN A 53 26.01 -4.52 32.49
N ALA A 54 25.60 -3.44 31.81
CA ALA A 54 24.31 -2.80 32.04
C ALA A 54 23.15 -3.56 31.37
N GLU A 55 21.94 -3.29 31.83
CA GLU A 55 20.69 -3.78 31.22
C GLU A 55 20.64 -3.42 29.72
N THR A 56 20.08 -4.32 28.92
CA THR A 56 19.91 -4.14 27.48
C THR A 56 19.05 -2.91 27.19
N VAL A 57 19.46 -2.08 26.23
CA VAL A 57 18.63 -1.00 25.71
C VAL A 57 17.58 -1.62 24.81
N SER A 58 16.29 -1.40 25.13
CA SER A 58 15.17 -1.88 24.34
C SER A 58 14.52 -0.74 23.56
N ILE A 59 14.28 -1.00 22.28
CA ILE A 59 13.39 -0.22 21.42
C ILE A 59 12.05 -0.96 21.41
N ASP A 60 11.00 -0.30 21.90
CA ASP A 60 9.67 -0.91 22.00
C ASP A 60 9.04 -1.18 20.62
N ALA A 61 8.36 -2.33 20.51
CA ALA A 61 7.50 -2.68 19.37
C ALA A 61 6.30 -1.74 19.27
N GLY A 62 5.62 -1.78 18.13
CA GLY A 62 4.31 -1.12 17.98
C GLY A 62 4.40 0.35 17.58
N LYS A 63 5.61 0.85 17.30
CA LYS A 63 5.83 2.14 16.67
C LYS A 63 5.27 2.06 15.23
N THR A 64 4.33 2.94 14.92
CA THR A 64 3.81 3.16 13.57
C THR A 64 4.88 3.78 12.67
N MET A 65 4.58 3.88 11.37
CA MET A 65 5.45 4.56 10.41
C MET A 65 5.80 6.00 10.84
N GLU A 66 4.84 6.73 11.41
CA GLU A 66 5.04 8.08 11.95
C GLU A 66 5.89 8.10 13.22
N ASP A 67 5.76 7.08 14.07
CA ASP A 67 6.61 6.95 15.25
C ASP A 67 8.07 6.63 14.88
N LEU A 68 8.30 5.94 13.75
CA LEU A 68 9.64 5.67 13.26
C LEU A 68 10.34 6.97 12.80
N LYS A 69 9.60 7.90 12.21
CA LYS A 69 10.13 9.23 11.83
C LYS A 69 10.71 10.00 13.01
N THR A 70 10.23 9.76 14.22
CA THR A 70 10.60 10.56 15.41
C THR A 70 11.47 9.78 16.43
N SER A 71 11.43 8.45 16.42
CA SER A 71 12.05 7.64 17.48
C SER A 71 13.59 7.58 17.50
N LEU A 72 14.26 7.82 16.37
CA LEU A 72 15.72 7.66 16.29
C LEU A 72 16.51 8.74 17.04
N THR A 73 16.00 9.98 17.06
CA THR A 73 16.64 11.10 17.77
C THR A 73 16.55 10.98 19.29
N ASP A 74 15.51 10.33 19.80
CA ASP A 74 15.31 10.18 21.25
C ASP A 74 16.24 9.13 21.87
N ILE A 75 16.66 8.14 21.06
CA ILE A 75 17.43 6.98 21.53
C ILE A 75 18.93 7.23 21.34
N TRP A 76 19.35 7.71 20.17
CA TRP A 76 20.76 7.95 19.84
C TRP A 76 20.96 9.42 19.42
N ASP A 77 21.40 10.26 20.35
CA ASP A 77 21.80 11.65 20.04
C ASP A 77 23.15 11.66 19.31
N SER A 78 23.12 11.48 17.99
CA SER A 78 24.31 11.48 17.12
C SER A 78 23.96 11.94 15.71
N ASP A 79 24.92 12.55 15.01
CA ASP A 79 24.76 12.98 13.60
C ASP A 79 24.32 11.81 12.69
N ALA A 80 24.83 10.60 12.95
CA ALA A 80 24.46 9.41 12.20
C ALA A 80 22.98 9.03 12.39
N ALA A 81 22.44 9.16 13.60
CA ALA A 81 21.03 8.87 13.87
C ALA A 81 20.10 9.85 13.16
N THR A 82 20.47 11.14 13.10
CA THR A 82 19.76 12.17 12.34
C THR A 82 19.77 11.89 10.83
N ASP A 83 20.91 11.44 10.28
CA ASP A 83 21.03 11.05 8.88
C ASP A 83 20.16 9.83 8.55
N TYR A 84 20.13 8.82 9.41
CA TYR A 84 19.25 7.66 9.23
C TYR A 84 17.77 8.03 9.33
N GLN A 85 17.40 8.87 10.31
CA GLN A 85 16.05 9.38 10.46
C GLN A 85 15.58 10.12 9.21
N THR A 86 16.44 10.97 8.64
CA THR A 86 16.15 11.72 7.42
C THR A 86 15.92 10.78 6.23
N GLN A 87 16.79 9.78 6.05
CA GLN A 87 16.66 8.80 4.96
C GLN A 87 15.40 7.96 5.10
N ILE A 88 15.10 7.47 6.31
CA ILE A 88 13.88 6.71 6.57
C ILE A 88 12.66 7.57 6.30
N THR A 89 12.61 8.79 6.83
CA THR A 89 11.49 9.72 6.59
C THR A 89 11.26 9.98 5.10
N SER A 90 12.34 10.24 4.35
CA SER A 90 12.25 10.44 2.89
C SER A 90 11.76 9.21 2.14
N ALA A 91 12.20 8.00 2.53
CA ALA A 91 11.73 6.75 1.94
C ALA A 91 10.23 6.53 2.21
N ILE A 92 9.79 6.80 3.43
CA ILE A 92 8.38 6.71 3.85
C ILE A 92 7.53 7.66 3.01
N ASP A 93 7.89 8.93 2.95
CA ASP A 93 7.13 9.95 2.21
C ASP A 93 7.07 9.62 0.72
N SER A 94 8.15 9.06 0.16
CA SER A 94 8.19 8.60 -1.24
C SER A 94 7.19 7.47 -1.50
N ILE A 95 7.14 6.45 -0.62
CA ILE A 95 6.21 5.32 -0.78
C ILE A 95 4.76 5.79 -0.64
N THR A 96 4.46 6.64 0.34
CA THR A 96 3.12 7.21 0.52
C THR A 96 2.69 8.00 -0.71
N THR A 97 3.57 8.83 -1.26
CA THR A 97 3.31 9.61 -2.48
C THR A 97 2.99 8.71 -3.68
N VAL A 98 3.73 7.60 -3.84
CA VAL A 98 3.48 6.64 -4.92
C VAL A 98 2.12 5.97 -4.76
N LEU A 99 1.75 5.54 -3.54
CA LEU A 99 0.45 4.93 -3.28
C LEU A 99 -0.71 5.92 -3.51
N ASP A 100 -0.56 7.17 -3.07
CA ASP A 100 -1.52 8.24 -3.34
C ASP A 100 -1.72 8.46 -4.84
N THR A 101 -0.62 8.53 -5.60
CA THR A 101 -0.67 8.70 -7.06
C THR A 101 -1.38 7.53 -7.75
N ILE A 102 -1.11 6.29 -7.33
CA ILE A 102 -1.78 5.09 -7.88
C ILE A 102 -3.29 5.15 -7.63
N ILE A 103 -3.70 5.55 -6.42
CA ILE A 103 -5.13 5.65 -6.06
C ILE A 103 -5.81 6.76 -6.88
N ASP A 104 -5.16 7.89 -7.10
CA ASP A 104 -5.67 8.99 -7.92
C ASP A 104 -5.82 8.58 -9.40
N ASP A 105 -4.82 7.93 -9.97
CA ASP A 105 -4.87 7.41 -11.35
C ASP A 105 -5.99 6.38 -11.51
N LEU A 106 -6.14 5.47 -10.55
CA LEU A 106 -7.21 4.46 -10.57
C LEU A 106 -8.59 5.07 -10.38
N THR A 107 -8.73 6.12 -9.57
CA THR A 107 -9.98 6.87 -9.44
C THR A 107 -10.35 7.56 -10.75
N THR A 108 -9.38 8.17 -11.42
CA THR A 108 -9.57 8.78 -12.74
C THR A 108 -9.98 7.75 -13.79
N ALA A 109 -9.34 6.57 -13.78
CA ALA A 109 -9.69 5.47 -14.68
C ALA A 109 -11.08 4.90 -14.39
N GLU A 110 -11.45 4.77 -13.11
CA GLU A 110 -12.77 4.32 -12.67
C GLU A 110 -13.86 5.28 -13.17
N ASP A 111 -13.69 6.58 -12.98
CA ASP A 111 -14.66 7.59 -13.41
C ASP A 111 -14.76 7.65 -14.94
N SER A 112 -13.64 7.54 -15.64
CA SER A 112 -13.63 7.46 -17.11
C SER A 112 -14.42 6.25 -17.62
N GLN A 113 -14.27 5.08 -16.99
CA GLN A 113 -14.99 3.86 -17.37
C GLN A 113 -16.47 3.87 -16.98
N LYS A 114 -16.87 4.66 -15.99
CA LYS A 114 -18.29 4.92 -15.67
C LYS A 114 -18.93 5.85 -16.70
N GLU A 115 -18.19 6.83 -17.21
CA GLU A 115 -18.67 7.79 -18.20
C GLU A 115 -18.73 7.20 -19.62
N ASP A 116 -17.65 6.55 -20.06
CA ASP A 116 -17.52 5.91 -21.36
C ASP A 116 -16.88 4.52 -21.22
N PRO A 117 -17.68 3.44 -21.15
CA PRO A 117 -17.16 2.08 -21.10
C PRO A 117 -16.45 1.66 -22.40
N GLY A 118 -16.54 2.48 -23.46
CA GLY A 118 -16.02 2.20 -24.78
C GLY A 118 -16.99 1.36 -25.62
N ILE A 119 -16.53 1.01 -26.82
CA ILE A 119 -17.24 0.09 -27.71
C ILE A 119 -16.98 -1.37 -27.31
N ASP A 120 -17.97 -2.22 -27.53
CA ASP A 120 -17.79 -3.67 -27.44
C ASP A 120 -16.63 -4.10 -28.35
N ALA A 121 -15.79 -5.01 -27.84
CA ALA A 121 -14.70 -5.59 -28.59
C ALA A 121 -15.21 -6.27 -29.87
N GLU A 122 -14.41 -6.27 -30.94
CA GLU A 122 -14.79 -6.93 -32.20
C GLU A 122 -14.76 -8.46 -32.04
N PRO A 123 -15.67 -9.22 -32.68
CA PRO A 123 -15.85 -10.67 -32.49
C PRO A 123 -14.63 -11.58 -32.67
N ASP A 124 -13.55 -11.06 -33.23
CA ASP A 124 -12.29 -11.74 -33.55
C ASP A 124 -11.09 -11.26 -32.73
N THR A 125 -11.33 -10.44 -31.69
CA THR A 125 -10.29 -9.96 -30.77
C THR A 125 -10.22 -10.81 -29.49
N PRO A 126 -9.03 -10.99 -28.88
CA PRO A 126 -8.91 -11.67 -27.58
C PRO A 126 -9.77 -11.06 -26.46
N GLU A 127 -10.15 -9.79 -26.62
CA GLU A 127 -10.99 -9.04 -25.69
C GLU A 127 -12.48 -9.40 -25.79
N TYR A 128 -12.94 -9.88 -26.95
CA TYR A 128 -14.32 -10.32 -27.14
C TYR A 128 -14.65 -11.60 -26.36
N ASP A 129 -13.68 -12.52 -26.28
CA ASP A 129 -13.78 -13.77 -25.53
C ASP A 129 -13.80 -13.54 -24.00
N TRP A 130 -13.50 -12.31 -23.54
CA TRP A 130 -13.66 -11.95 -22.14
C TRP A 130 -15.14 -11.92 -21.71
N LYS A 131 -16.12 -12.14 -22.58
CA LYS A 131 -17.53 -12.31 -22.17
C LYS A 131 -17.89 -13.74 -21.74
N ASP A 132 -17.03 -14.72 -22.01
CA ASP A 132 -17.34 -16.14 -21.75
C ASP A 132 -16.82 -16.61 -20.37
N GLU A 133 -17.74 -16.94 -19.48
CA GLU A 133 -17.48 -17.44 -18.12
C GLU A 133 -17.17 -18.94 -18.07
N SER A 134 -17.16 -19.64 -19.22
CA SER A 134 -16.91 -21.09 -19.26
C SER A 134 -15.43 -21.50 -19.19
N GLN A 135 -14.50 -20.54 -19.03
CA GLN A 135 -13.05 -20.77 -19.11
C GLN A 135 -12.30 -20.61 -17.76
N TRP A 136 -12.99 -20.37 -16.64
CA TRP A 136 -12.38 -20.27 -15.30
C TRP A 136 -13.11 -21.09 -14.26
#